data_AF-A0A382R2X5-F1
#
_entry.id   AF-A0A382R2X5-F1
#
_cell.length_a   1.000
_cell.length_b   1.000
_cell.length_c   1.000
_cell.angle_alpha   90.00
_cell.angle_beta   90.00
_cell.angle_gamma   90.00
#
_symmetry.space_group_name_H-M   'P 1'
#
loop_
_entity.id
_entity.type
_entity.pdbx_description
1 polymer ?
#
loop_
_entity_poly.entity_id
_entity_poly.type
_entity_poly.pdbx_seq_one_letter_code
_entity_poly.pdbx_strand_id
1 'polypeptide(L)'
;MRQVARRSFLRGIGGAALALPWMESLGVAAATTPKQRIAWFYVPIGVVRRGFFPGESEANIPKFSGSRKEILRKVKSPLGLNPLELTSTQKPLERVKDKIIFITGMDRAFQEGTDVHAQCASCFLSSAPPYTVTQSAYPLARTLDHVLADKIGQNTPFKTLEFSCNSHNDNKESIYF
;
A
#
# COMPACT_ATOMS: atom_id res chain seq x y z
N MET A 1 34.83 -11.38 59.33
CA MET A 1 34.53 -10.70 58.05
C MET A 1 35.85 -10.33 57.38
N ARG A 2 36.10 -10.75 56.14
CA ARG A 2 37.30 -10.31 55.40
C ARG A 2 37.05 -8.88 54.89
N GLN A 3 37.92 -7.93 55.25
CA GLN A 3 37.87 -6.59 54.68
C GLN A 3 38.25 -6.65 53.20
N VAL A 4 37.37 -6.17 52.33
CA VAL A 4 37.66 -6.01 50.91
C VAL A 4 38.50 -4.74 50.73
N ALA A 5 39.72 -4.89 50.21
CA ALA A 5 40.59 -3.75 49.96
C ALA A 5 39.97 -2.83 48.89
N ARG A 6 39.95 -1.51 49.14
CA ARG A 6 39.45 -0.48 48.19
C ARG A 6 40.00 -0.66 46.77
N ARG A 7 41.28 -1.05 46.66
CA ARG A 7 41.96 -1.26 45.37
C ARG A 7 41.38 -2.45 44.60
N SER A 8 40.98 -3.52 45.29
CA SER A 8 40.30 -4.67 44.69
C SER A 8 38.88 -4.33 44.24
N PHE A 9 38.16 -3.53 45.03
CA PHE A 9 36.83 -3.03 44.68
C PHE A 9 36.86 -2.14 43.42
N LEU A 10 37.77 -1.17 43.36
CA LEU A 10 37.93 -0.27 42.21
C LEU A 10 38.35 -1.02 40.94
N ARG A 11 39.22 -2.03 41.04
CA ARG A 11 39.58 -2.88 39.91
C ARG A 11 38.40 -3.71 39.40
N GLY A 12 37.56 -4.22 40.31
CA GLY A 12 36.34 -4.94 39.94
C GLY A 12 35.34 -4.06 39.18
N ILE A 13 35.05 -2.86 39.69
CA ILE A 13 34.13 -1.91 39.04
C ILE A 13 34.70 -1.43 37.71
N GLY A 14 35.99 -1.07 37.66
CA GLY A 14 36.64 -0.61 36.43
C GLY A 14 36.62 -1.69 35.34
N GLY A 15 36.92 -2.94 35.69
CA GLY A 15 36.86 -4.06 34.75
C GLY A 15 35.45 -4.32 34.22
N ALA A 16 34.44 -4.30 35.10
CA ALA A 16 33.05 -4.46 34.71
C ALA A 16 32.56 -3.33 33.78
N ALA A 17 32.90 -2.06 34.10
CA ALA A 17 32.52 -0.90 33.29
C ALA A 17 33.16 -0.91 31.88
N LEU A 18 34.40 -1.39 31.77
CA LEU A 18 35.10 -1.53 30.49
C LEU A 18 34.61 -2.73 29.66
N ALA A 19 34.10 -3.77 30.31
CA ALA A 19 33.55 -4.96 29.63
C ALA A 19 32.08 -4.79 29.20
N LEU A 20 31.34 -3.87 29.82
CA LEU A 20 29.92 -3.59 29.57
C LEU A 20 29.58 -3.35 28.09
N PRO A 21 30.37 -2.59 27.30
CA PRO A 21 30.13 -2.42 25.86
C PRO A 21 30.24 -3.73 25.05
N TRP A 22 30.96 -4.74 25.53
CA TRP A 22 31.10 -6.04 24.85
C TRP A 22 30.05 -7.07 25.27
N MET A 23 29.11 -6.69 26.16
CA MET A 23 27.98 -7.52 26.60
C MET A 23 26.69 -7.14 25.86
N GLU A 24 26.79 -6.73 24.59
CA GLU A 24 25.65 -6.31 23.75
C GLU A 24 24.55 -7.38 23.66
N SER A 25 24.95 -8.67 23.73
CA SER A 25 24.03 -9.81 23.72
C SER A 25 23.16 -9.95 24.97
N LEU A 26 23.51 -9.26 26.07
CA LEU A 26 22.76 -9.22 27.32
C LEU A 26 21.93 -7.93 27.46
N GLY A 27 22.02 -7.04 26.47
CA GLY A 27 21.17 -5.87 26.39
C GLY A 27 19.72 -6.25 26.10
N VAL A 28 18.81 -5.92 27.00
CA VAL A 28 17.38 -5.92 26.67
C VAL A 28 17.15 -4.76 25.72
N ALA A 29 16.94 -5.07 24.44
CA ALA A 29 16.53 -4.06 23.47
C ALA A 29 15.26 -3.37 23.99
N ALA A 30 15.28 -2.04 24.06
CA ALA A 30 14.09 -1.28 24.40
C ALA A 30 12.96 -1.72 23.47
N ALA A 31 11.76 -1.95 24.02
CA ALA A 31 10.60 -2.26 23.21
C ALA A 31 10.38 -1.11 22.22
N THR A 32 10.65 -1.36 20.94
CA THR A 32 10.43 -0.38 19.89
C THR A 32 9.05 -0.62 19.29
N THR A 33 8.27 0.45 19.16
CA THR A 33 7.02 0.39 18.39
C THR A 33 7.37 0.08 16.93
N PRO A 34 6.79 -0.97 16.32
CA PRO A 34 7.02 -1.27 14.92
C PRO A 34 6.73 -0.05 14.04
N LYS A 35 7.65 0.25 13.11
CA LYS A 35 7.45 1.36 12.18
C LYS A 35 6.29 1.00 11.24
N GLN A 36 5.25 1.82 11.24
CA GLN A 36 4.10 1.62 10.37
C GLN A 36 4.47 1.90 8.92
N ARG A 37 3.95 1.06 8.02
CA ARG A 37 4.03 1.27 6.57
C ARG A 37 2.66 1.02 5.98
N ILE A 38 2.37 1.71 4.88
CA ILE A 38 1.17 1.52 4.08
C ILE A 38 1.62 1.04 2.71
N ALA A 39 0.92 0.05 2.18
CA ALA A 39 1.14 -0.48 0.85
C ALA A 39 -0.15 -0.34 0.05
N TRP A 40 -0.01 0.11 -1.18
CA TRP A 40 -1.10 0.20 -2.14
C TRP A 40 -0.86 -0.85 -3.23
N PHE A 41 -1.88 -1.68 -3.48
CA PHE A 41 -1.85 -2.67 -4.53
C PHE A 41 -2.87 -2.29 -5.57
N TYR A 42 -2.40 -1.98 -6.77
CA TYR A 42 -3.25 -1.71 -7.91
C TYR A 42 -3.40 -3.00 -8.73
N VAL A 43 -4.64 -3.39 -9.04
CA VAL A 43 -4.95 -4.58 -9.83
C VAL A 43 -5.75 -4.16 -11.06
N PRO A 44 -5.08 -3.79 -12.18
CA PRO A 44 -5.76 -3.48 -13.43
C PRO A 44 -6.34 -4.75 -14.00
N ILE A 45 -7.66 -4.81 -14.21
CA ILE A 45 -8.33 -5.79 -15.09
C ILE A 45 -8.21 -7.27 -14.66
N GLY A 46 -7.35 -7.59 -13.69
CA GLY A 46 -6.95 -8.94 -13.29
C GLY A 46 -7.87 -9.63 -12.27
N VAL A 47 -9.17 -9.36 -12.29
CA VAL A 47 -10.12 -10.03 -11.38
C VAL A 47 -11.19 -10.79 -12.16
N VAL A 48 -11.45 -12.03 -11.75
CA VAL A 48 -12.63 -12.78 -12.21
C VAL A 48 -13.86 -12.14 -11.56
N ARG A 49 -14.54 -11.27 -12.30
CA ARG A 49 -15.64 -10.43 -11.77
C ARG A 49 -16.68 -11.22 -10.97
N ARG A 50 -17.19 -12.33 -11.52
CA ARG A 50 -18.18 -13.21 -10.88
C ARG A 50 -17.72 -13.72 -9.51
N GLY A 51 -16.41 -13.89 -9.35
CA GLY A 51 -15.81 -14.39 -8.12
C GLY A 51 -15.28 -13.30 -7.19
N PHE A 52 -15.27 -12.03 -7.61
CA PHE A 52 -14.66 -10.91 -6.89
C PHE A 52 -15.66 -9.85 -6.41
N PHE A 53 -16.65 -9.49 -7.24
CA PHE A 53 -17.65 -8.48 -6.89
C PHE A 53 -18.90 -9.12 -6.28
N PRO A 54 -19.33 -8.69 -5.07
CA PRO A 54 -20.58 -9.14 -4.48
C PRO A 54 -21.78 -8.90 -5.40
N GLY A 55 -22.68 -9.88 -5.50
CA GLY A 55 -23.87 -9.83 -6.35
C GLY A 55 -23.62 -10.13 -7.85
N GLU A 56 -22.38 -10.27 -8.30
CA GLU A 56 -22.08 -10.60 -9.71
C GLU A 56 -21.87 -12.10 -9.98
N SER A 57 -22.14 -13.00 -9.02
CA SER A 57 -21.85 -14.44 -9.17
C SER A 57 -22.58 -15.10 -10.34
N GLU A 58 -23.79 -14.66 -10.66
CA GLU A 58 -24.60 -15.17 -11.77
C GLU A 58 -24.55 -14.28 -13.02
N ALA A 59 -23.62 -13.31 -13.06
CA ALA A 59 -23.47 -12.44 -14.22
C ALA A 59 -23.00 -13.24 -15.46
N ASN A 60 -23.64 -12.98 -16.60
CA ASN A 60 -23.20 -13.53 -17.88
C ASN A 60 -21.83 -12.96 -18.25
N ILE A 61 -20.95 -13.82 -18.75
CA ILE A 61 -19.64 -13.40 -19.25
C ILE A 61 -19.84 -12.78 -20.64
N PRO A 62 -19.53 -11.48 -20.83
CA PRO A 62 -19.66 -10.86 -22.14
C PRO A 62 -18.72 -11.53 -23.14
N LYS A 63 -19.23 -11.83 -24.34
CA LYS A 63 -18.36 -12.24 -25.45
C LYS A 63 -17.60 -11.01 -25.94
N PHE A 64 -16.32 -11.19 -26.28
CA PHE A 64 -15.53 -10.14 -26.90
C PHE A 64 -16.20 -9.67 -28.19
N SER A 65 -16.51 -8.38 -28.27
CA SER A 65 -17.23 -7.76 -29.40
C SER A 65 -16.44 -6.67 -30.12
N GLY A 66 -15.25 -6.30 -29.64
CA GLY A 66 -14.46 -5.16 -30.13
C GLY A 66 -15.13 -3.78 -29.97
N SER A 67 -16.36 -3.72 -29.44
CA SER A 67 -17.12 -2.47 -29.29
C SER A 67 -16.58 -1.66 -28.11
N ARG A 68 -16.32 -0.36 -28.31
CA ARG A 68 -15.98 0.59 -27.23
C ARG A 68 -17.19 1.05 -26.40
N LYS A 69 -18.33 0.35 -26.48
CA LYS A 69 -19.51 0.67 -25.68
C LYS A 69 -19.36 0.05 -24.30
N GLU A 70 -19.64 0.84 -23.27
CA GLU A 70 -19.66 0.36 -21.90
C GLU A 70 -20.68 -0.78 -21.73
N ILE A 71 -20.27 -1.82 -21.02
CA ILE A 71 -21.16 -2.91 -20.62
C ILE A 71 -21.83 -2.49 -19.31
N LEU A 72 -23.10 -2.09 -19.41
CA LEU A 72 -23.89 -1.65 -18.26
C LEU A 72 -24.05 -2.79 -17.24
N ARG A 73 -23.71 -2.49 -16.00
CA ARG A 73 -23.80 -3.43 -14.88
C ARG A 73 -25.22 -3.45 -14.33
N LYS A 74 -25.72 -4.65 -14.03
CA LYS A 74 -27.01 -4.81 -13.32
C LYS A 74 -26.89 -4.47 -11.84
N VAL A 75 -25.73 -4.75 -11.25
CA VAL A 75 -25.44 -4.50 -9.83
C VAL A 75 -24.60 -3.22 -9.72
N LYS A 76 -25.09 -2.24 -8.96
CA LYS A 76 -24.33 -1.03 -8.61
C LYS A 76 -23.93 -1.12 -7.15
N SER A 77 -22.65 -0.94 -6.87
CA SER A 77 -22.14 -0.83 -5.50
C SER A 77 -22.33 0.61 -5.00
N PRO A 78 -22.89 0.81 -3.80
CA PRO A 78 -23.15 2.15 -3.28
C PRO A 78 -21.85 2.85 -2.88
N LEU A 79 -21.75 4.15 -3.11
CA LEU A 79 -20.58 4.95 -2.73
C LEU A 79 -20.32 4.89 -1.22
N GLY A 80 -19.07 4.62 -0.84
CA GLY A 80 -18.58 4.73 0.53
C GLY A 80 -18.31 3.40 1.21
N LEU A 81 -18.36 3.42 2.54
CA LEU A 81 -18.11 2.25 3.39
C LEU A 81 -19.24 1.24 3.29
N ASN A 82 -18.88 -0.02 3.09
CA ASN A 82 -19.82 -1.12 2.94
C ASN A 82 -19.40 -2.32 3.80
N PRO A 83 -20.35 -3.13 4.29
CA PRO A 83 -20.03 -4.43 4.85
C PRO A 83 -19.26 -5.28 3.83
N LEU A 84 -18.17 -5.92 4.28
CA LEU A 84 -17.42 -6.84 3.43
C LEU A 84 -18.12 -8.21 3.40
N GLU A 85 -18.78 -8.50 2.29
CA GLU A 85 -19.26 -9.84 1.95
C GLU A 85 -18.18 -10.58 1.15
N LEU A 86 -17.59 -11.63 1.73
CA LEU A 86 -16.53 -12.36 1.04
C LEU A 86 -17.11 -13.19 -0.10
N THR A 87 -16.66 -12.89 -1.30
CA THR A 87 -16.94 -13.68 -2.50
C THR A 87 -16.06 -14.94 -2.55
N SER A 88 -16.31 -15.82 -3.53
CA SER A 88 -15.58 -17.09 -3.64
C SER A 88 -14.07 -16.93 -3.72
N THR A 89 -13.57 -15.91 -4.43
CA THR A 89 -12.12 -15.62 -4.53
C THR A 89 -11.56 -14.96 -3.28
N GLN A 90 -12.40 -14.38 -2.44
CA GLN A 90 -12.01 -13.66 -1.22
C GLN A 90 -12.11 -14.53 0.05
N LYS A 91 -12.64 -15.76 -0.04
CA LYS A 91 -12.71 -16.71 1.10
C LYS A 91 -11.39 -16.85 1.89
N PRO A 92 -10.18 -16.86 1.27
CA PRO A 92 -8.94 -16.91 2.02
C PRO A 92 -8.70 -15.75 3.00
N LEU A 93 -9.44 -14.63 2.84
CA LEU A 93 -9.35 -13.44 3.69
C LEU A 93 -10.21 -13.54 4.97
N GLU A 94 -11.02 -14.59 5.16
CA GLU A 94 -11.94 -14.73 6.31
C GLU A 94 -11.23 -14.51 7.66
N ARG A 95 -10.01 -15.05 7.81
CA ARG A 95 -9.22 -14.93 9.05
C ARG A 95 -8.81 -13.51 9.43
N VAL A 96 -8.94 -12.54 8.52
CA VAL A 96 -8.57 -11.13 8.70
C VAL A 96 -9.72 -10.20 8.29
N LYS A 97 -10.93 -10.72 8.11
CA LYS A 97 -12.09 -9.95 7.64
C LYS A 97 -12.39 -8.74 8.53
N ASP A 98 -12.21 -8.89 9.84
CA ASP A 98 -12.34 -7.85 10.87
C ASP A 98 -11.31 -6.71 10.72
N LYS A 99 -10.24 -6.93 9.95
CA LYS A 99 -9.17 -5.96 9.68
C LYS A 99 -9.27 -5.35 8.28
N ILE A 100 -10.31 -5.67 7.51
CA ILE A 100 -10.50 -5.16 6.16
C ILE A 100 -11.65 -4.17 6.16
N ILE A 101 -11.37 -2.98 5.62
CA ILE A 101 -12.38 -1.98 5.32
C ILE A 101 -12.70 -2.09 3.83
N PHE A 102 -13.99 -2.17 3.51
CA PHE A 102 -14.45 -2.22 2.13
C PHE A 102 -15.10 -0.90 1.75
N ILE A 103 -14.50 -0.22 0.76
CA ILE A 103 -15.00 1.04 0.20
C ILE A 103 -15.35 0.78 -1.25
N THR A 104 -16.55 1.16 -1.67
CA THR A 104 -17.01 0.98 -3.05
C THR A 104 -17.58 2.25 -3.64
N GLY A 105 -17.92 2.21 -4.94
CA GLY A 105 -18.51 3.31 -5.67
C GLY A 105 -17.58 4.52 -5.87
N MET A 106 -16.30 4.41 -5.51
CA MET A 106 -15.30 5.42 -5.86
C MET A 106 -15.00 5.32 -7.36
N ASP A 107 -15.06 6.46 -8.02
CA ASP A 107 -14.76 6.59 -9.44
C ASP A 107 -14.05 7.92 -9.69
N ARG A 108 -13.39 8.02 -10.83
CA ARG A 108 -12.66 9.20 -11.27
C ARG A 108 -13.12 9.54 -12.70
N ALA A 109 -13.19 10.83 -13.02
CA ALA A 109 -13.38 11.27 -14.39
C ALA A 109 -12.20 10.83 -15.28
N PHE A 110 -12.48 10.02 -16.29
CA PHE A 110 -11.53 9.68 -17.35
C PHE A 110 -11.23 10.89 -18.22
N GLN A 111 -9.96 11.12 -18.56
CA GLN A 111 -9.56 12.15 -19.52
C GLN A 111 -9.19 11.50 -20.85
N GLU A 112 -9.76 11.96 -21.95
CA GLU A 112 -9.40 11.46 -23.28
C GLU A 112 -7.95 11.83 -23.63
N GLY A 113 -7.26 10.97 -24.38
CA GLY A 113 -5.91 11.23 -24.89
C GLY A 113 -4.82 10.28 -24.40
N THR A 114 -5.14 9.34 -23.50
CA THR A 114 -4.22 8.25 -23.11
C THR A 114 -4.93 6.92 -23.02
N ASP A 115 -4.13 5.86 -22.86
CA ASP A 115 -4.63 4.54 -22.52
C ASP A 115 -5.26 4.52 -21.10
N VAL A 116 -6.31 3.70 -20.93
CA VAL A 116 -7.06 3.57 -19.67
C VAL A 116 -6.20 2.97 -18.55
N HIS A 117 -5.30 2.04 -18.86
CA HIS A 117 -4.42 1.40 -17.88
C HIS A 117 -3.47 2.43 -17.28
N ALA A 118 -2.97 3.35 -18.11
CA ALA A 118 -2.03 4.37 -17.69
C ALA A 118 -2.65 5.44 -16.76
N GLN A 119 -3.97 5.68 -16.81
CA GLN A 119 -4.63 6.61 -15.88
C GLN A 119 -5.12 5.95 -14.60
N CYS A 120 -5.35 4.64 -14.57
CA CYS A 120 -6.00 4.03 -13.42
C CYS A 120 -5.13 4.02 -12.16
N ALA A 121 -3.87 3.61 -12.25
CA ALA A 121 -2.98 3.60 -11.08
C ALA A 121 -2.57 5.04 -10.71
N SER A 122 -2.05 5.75 -11.71
CA SER A 122 -1.36 7.04 -11.56
C SER A 122 -2.26 8.14 -11.04
N CYS A 123 -3.51 8.14 -11.50
CA CYS A 123 -4.43 9.20 -11.19
C CYS A 123 -5.31 8.88 -9.97
N PHE A 124 -5.45 7.61 -9.56
CA PHE A 124 -6.35 7.26 -8.47
C PHE A 124 -5.83 7.72 -7.11
N LEU A 125 -4.52 7.71 -6.91
CA LEU A 125 -3.88 8.22 -5.68
C LEU A 125 -3.49 9.70 -5.78
N SER A 126 -3.68 10.33 -6.94
CA SER A 126 -3.32 11.73 -7.19
C SER A 126 -4.34 12.69 -6.57
N SER A 127 -3.86 13.77 -5.96
CA SER A 127 -4.72 14.87 -5.49
C SER A 127 -5.17 15.83 -6.60
N ALA A 128 -4.76 15.62 -7.85
CA ALA A 128 -5.10 16.51 -8.95
C ALA A 128 -6.59 16.41 -9.30
N PRO A 129 -7.34 17.53 -9.24
CA PRO A 129 -8.70 17.53 -9.74
C PRO A 129 -8.76 17.27 -11.25
N PRO A 130 -9.91 16.80 -11.77
CA PRO A 130 -10.09 16.64 -13.21
C PRO A 130 -9.82 17.95 -13.96
N TYR A 131 -9.10 17.85 -15.08
CA TYR A 131 -8.81 18.94 -16.03
C TYR A 131 -7.97 20.11 -15.50
N THR A 132 -7.42 20.05 -14.28
CA THR A 132 -6.57 21.14 -13.75
C THR A 132 -5.13 21.07 -14.26
N VAL A 133 -4.66 19.89 -14.63
CA VAL A 133 -3.36 19.70 -15.30
C VAL A 133 -3.60 19.77 -16.80
N THR A 134 -3.32 20.92 -17.40
CA THR A 134 -3.67 21.19 -18.81
C THR A 134 -2.63 20.72 -19.82
N GLN A 135 -1.40 20.46 -19.36
CA GLN A 135 -0.28 20.03 -20.22
C GLN A 135 -0.14 18.51 -20.34
N SER A 136 -0.98 17.75 -19.64
CA SER A 136 -0.91 16.30 -19.59
C SER A 136 -2.29 15.71 -19.40
N ALA A 137 -2.59 14.62 -20.11
CA ALA A 137 -3.79 13.82 -19.86
C ALA A 137 -3.66 12.92 -18.62
N TYR A 138 -2.49 12.94 -17.95
CA TYR A 138 -2.26 12.40 -16.61
C TYR A 138 -2.37 13.54 -15.58
N PRO A 139 -3.54 13.71 -14.91
CA PRO A 139 -3.67 14.65 -13.81
C PRO A 139 -2.91 14.13 -12.58
N LEU A 140 -1.62 14.45 -12.53
CA LEU A 140 -0.71 14.10 -11.45
C LEU A 140 -0.42 15.34 -10.61
N ALA A 141 -0.70 15.22 -9.32
CA ALA A 141 -0.26 16.16 -8.30
C ALA A 141 0.29 15.34 -7.14
N ARG A 142 0.40 15.96 -5.97
CA ARG A 142 0.83 15.24 -4.77
C ARG A 142 -0.07 14.01 -4.53
N THR A 143 0.54 12.84 -4.41
CA THR A 143 -0.18 11.57 -4.24
C THR A 143 -0.44 11.25 -2.76
N LEU A 144 -1.38 10.35 -2.52
CA LEU A 144 -1.80 9.96 -1.16
C LEU A 144 -0.67 9.37 -0.33
N ASP A 145 0.23 8.58 -0.93
CA ASP A 145 1.42 8.06 -0.26
C ASP A 145 2.35 9.19 0.20
N HIS A 146 2.54 10.25 -0.59
CA HIS A 146 3.29 11.44 -0.16
C HIS A 146 2.62 12.15 1.03
N VAL A 147 1.28 12.25 1.05
CA VAL A 147 0.54 12.85 2.17
C VAL A 147 0.70 12.03 3.44
N LEU A 148 0.65 10.70 3.33
CA LEU A 148 0.83 9.78 4.46
C LEU A 148 2.28 9.77 4.94
N ALA A 149 3.25 9.82 4.03
CA ALA A 149 4.66 9.78 4.35
C ALA A 149 5.13 10.97 5.20
N ASP A 150 4.48 12.14 5.09
CA ASP A 150 4.71 13.26 6.00
C ASP A 150 4.48 12.88 7.47
N LYS A 151 3.53 11.98 7.72
CA LYS A 151 3.13 11.55 9.07
C LYS A 151 3.89 10.31 9.53
N ILE A 152 4.04 9.30 8.69
CA ILE A 152 4.59 7.99 9.10
C ILE A 152 5.98 7.66 8.53
N GLY A 153 6.45 8.39 7.52
CA GLY A 153 7.69 8.11 6.79
C GLY A 153 8.97 8.69 7.41
N GLN A 154 8.88 9.45 8.51
CA GLN A 154 10.05 10.15 9.09
C GLN A 154 11.09 9.22 9.73
N ASN A 155 10.72 7.96 9.97
CA ASN A 155 11.55 6.98 10.69
C ASN A 155 11.97 5.79 9.81
N THR A 156 11.90 5.95 8.48
CA THR A 156 12.31 4.94 7.50
C THR A 156 13.34 5.54 6.55
N PRO A 157 14.31 4.75 6.02
CA PRO A 157 15.33 5.29 5.11
C PRO A 157 14.75 5.99 3.88
N PHE A 158 13.63 5.46 3.36
CA PHE A 158 12.83 6.06 2.29
C PHE A 158 11.43 6.37 2.82
N LYS A 159 10.94 7.58 2.51
CA LYS A 159 9.60 8.06 2.91
C LYS A 159 8.49 7.41 2.10
N THR A 160 8.70 7.28 0.80
CA THR A 160 7.83 6.61 -0.18
C THR A 160 8.68 5.67 -1.04
N LEU A 161 8.05 4.60 -1.54
CA LEU A 161 8.66 3.64 -2.46
C LEU A 161 7.58 3.21 -3.46
N GLU A 162 7.96 3.17 -4.73
CA GLU A 162 7.12 2.66 -5.81
C GLU A 162 7.81 1.45 -6.43
N PHE A 163 7.04 0.40 -6.70
CA PHE A 163 7.52 -0.81 -7.34
C PHE A 163 6.75 -1.02 -8.64
N SER A 164 7.49 -1.20 -9.73
CA SER A 164 6.94 -1.56 -11.02
C SER A 164 7.38 -2.97 -11.40
N CYS A 165 6.50 -3.72 -12.06
CA CYS A 165 6.86 -4.99 -12.68
C CYS A 165 7.49 -4.80 -14.07
N ASN A 166 7.65 -3.55 -14.54
CA ASN A 166 8.26 -3.26 -15.82
C ASN A 166 9.79 -3.41 -15.78
N SER A 167 10.35 -3.85 -16.91
CA SER A 167 11.79 -4.03 -17.07
C SER A 167 12.48 -2.67 -17.13
N HIS A 168 13.52 -2.47 -16.31
CA HIS A 168 14.31 -1.24 -16.35
C HIS A 168 15.08 -1.03 -17.68
N ASN A 169 15.25 -2.09 -18.49
CA ASN A 169 15.99 -2.04 -19.76
C ASN A 169 15.10 -1.74 -20.98
N ASP A 170 13.79 -1.97 -20.87
CA ASP A 170 12.85 -1.89 -21.99
C ASP A 170 11.48 -1.43 -21.48
N ASN A 171 11.46 -0.23 -20.87
CA ASN A 171 10.22 0.40 -20.41
C ASN A 171 9.40 0.84 -21.63
N LYS A 172 8.53 -0.06 -22.09
CA LYS A 172 7.54 0.20 -23.15
C LYS A 172 6.29 0.91 -22.66
N GLU A 173 6.09 0.90 -21.34
CA GLU A 173 4.98 1.57 -20.70
C GLU A 173 5.36 2.98 -20.27
N SER A 174 4.35 3.84 -20.16
CA SER A 174 4.50 5.23 -19.72
C SER A 174 5.16 5.31 -18.35
N ILE A 175 6.06 6.28 -18.11
CA ILE A 175 6.60 6.54 -16.77
C ILE A 175 5.54 7.07 -15.78
N TYR A 176 4.35 7.40 -16.28
CA TYR A 176 3.22 7.87 -15.49
C TYR A 176 2.37 6.66 -15.04
N PHE A 177 2.78 6.04 -13.92
CA PHE A 177 2.05 5.00 -13.18
C PHE A 177 1.45 5.51 -11.89
#